data_AF-A0A067PKZ4-F1
#
_entry.id   AF-A0A067PKZ4-F1
#
_cell.length_a   1.000
_cell.length_b   1.000
_cell.length_c   1.000
_cell.angle_alpha   90.00
_cell.angle_beta   90.00
_cell.angle_gamma   90.00
#
_symmetry.space_group_name_H-M   'P 1'
#
loop_
_entity.id
_entity.type
_entity.pdbx_description
1 polymer ?
#
loop_
_entity_poly.entity_id
_entity_poly.type
_entity_poly.pdbx_seq_one_letter_code
_entity_poly.pdbx_strand_id
1 'polypeptide(L)'
;MSTATSRYIRFSERSSVDLIEAKRRIDDALIRNVRRVVRYTGNNASIYTGLGGIVLMHWNISTLNSQSLPPRDQMSKADRDLHTIIPHTLPTSGSRASFLLTSVGPATLVLLRNLSHIRRSPSSPTHHRPPHPDATLFATETWERCAGILEAALQLSGEEHGQPHLEDGCEVLSGRAGLLYSILVLREELTTFLSTPEGSSEPLVRAVQFLVSDTRLQALVDDIVRRGEIGAAKYAGDLATGEQAPALMWSWHGKRYIGAAHGVAGILQMLLSCPRHIIERHFTRIYTTVDWLMVLQDREGNWPAVAPRHPSRDHSDVDDMIQWCHGAPGLLFLLSTLLRRNSLQSSIPHPIHERMMPALTRAADRVYRHGFLQKGVGLCHGIAGNVFALLAVSDALHHVHSRPHEDHEQDPHAHFFPHPAHPGTHTFSELSERYLEKAVHLAELAVGYRELTKRGEMRTPDHPYSLYEGLAGMCCAWSAVLRALKQKEEERNRIMVVGMPGYTDILG
;
A
#
# COMPACT_ATOMS: atom_id res chain seq x y z
N MET A 1 -3.71 29.42 27.70
CA MET A 1 -4.35 28.63 26.62
C MET A 1 -3.27 28.24 25.64
N SER A 2 -2.80 26.99 25.70
CA SER A 2 -1.82 26.46 24.73
C SER A 2 -2.52 26.36 23.38
N THR A 3 -2.13 27.19 22.41
CA THR A 3 -2.60 27.06 21.02
C THR A 3 -1.99 25.79 20.46
N ALA A 4 -2.72 24.67 20.55
CA ALA A 4 -2.33 23.44 19.88
C ALA A 4 -2.11 23.77 18.39
N THR A 5 -0.87 23.63 17.93
CA THR A 5 -0.51 23.87 16.53
C THR A 5 -1.22 22.80 15.68
N SER A 6 -2.08 23.25 14.75
CA SER A 6 -2.81 22.37 13.82
C SER A 6 -1.86 21.39 13.14
N ARG A 7 -2.19 20.10 13.03
CA ARG A 7 -1.32 19.09 12.37
C ARG A 7 -1.33 19.15 10.84
N TYR A 8 -2.26 19.92 10.29
CA TYR A 8 -2.52 20.07 8.86
C TYR A 8 -2.65 21.55 8.51
N ILE A 9 -2.39 21.87 7.24
CA ILE A 9 -2.47 23.19 6.66
C ILE A 9 -3.88 23.32 6.06
N ARG A 10 -4.61 24.36 6.46
CA ARG A 10 -5.96 24.61 5.95
C ARG A 10 -5.89 25.09 4.51
N PHE A 11 -6.81 24.64 3.69
CA PHE A 11 -6.98 25.07 2.31
C PHE A 11 -8.48 25.18 2.00
N SER A 12 -8.84 25.96 0.98
CA SER A 12 -10.23 26.10 0.56
C SER A 12 -10.66 24.87 -0.24
N GLU A 13 -11.73 24.21 0.20
CA GLU A 13 -12.38 23.17 -0.61
C GLU A 13 -12.85 23.78 -1.93
N ARG A 14 -12.59 23.09 -3.05
CA ARG A 14 -13.12 23.48 -4.37
C ARG A 14 -14.34 22.64 -4.70
N SER A 15 -15.36 23.26 -5.28
CA SER A 15 -16.54 22.58 -5.83
C SER A 15 -16.21 21.80 -7.11
N SER A 16 -15.17 22.21 -7.83
CA SER A 16 -14.62 21.52 -9.00
C SER A 16 -13.14 21.88 -9.18
N VAL A 17 -12.37 20.99 -9.78
CA VAL A 17 -10.94 21.18 -10.06
C VAL A 17 -10.74 21.42 -11.56
N ASP A 18 -9.99 22.46 -11.94
CA ASP A 18 -9.50 22.59 -13.31
C ASP A 18 -8.44 21.50 -13.56
N LEU A 19 -8.90 20.36 -14.08
CA LEU A 19 -8.07 19.18 -14.28
C LEU A 19 -6.95 19.42 -15.30
N ILE A 20 -7.15 20.31 -16.28
CA ILE A 20 -6.15 20.61 -17.31
C ILE A 20 -4.98 21.37 -16.66
N GLU A 21 -5.28 22.44 -15.92
CA GLU A 21 -4.24 23.23 -15.25
C GLU A 21 -3.58 22.44 -14.12
N ALA A 22 -4.34 21.65 -13.35
CA ALA A 22 -3.79 20.80 -12.30
C ALA A 22 -2.83 19.76 -12.88
N LYS A 23 -3.20 19.08 -13.98
CA LYS A 23 -2.34 18.12 -14.69
C LYS A 23 -1.02 18.76 -15.10
N ARG A 24 -1.08 19.94 -15.72
CA ARG A 24 0.12 20.69 -16.17
C ARG A 24 1.05 21.00 -14.99
N ARG A 25 0.51 21.54 -13.89
CA ARG A 25 1.29 21.87 -12.69
C ARG A 25 1.91 20.66 -12.02
N ILE A 26 1.17 19.56 -11.96
CA ILE A 26 1.62 18.29 -11.39
C ILE A 26 2.75 17.68 -12.23
N ASP A 27 2.63 17.66 -13.56
CA ASP A 27 3.69 17.15 -14.46
C ASP A 27 4.99 17.97 -14.33
N ASP A 28 4.86 19.30 -14.37
CA ASP A 28 5.94 20.24 -14.11
C ASP A 28 6.63 20.00 -12.76
N ALA A 29 5.84 19.75 -11.71
CA ALA A 29 6.34 19.45 -10.38
C ALA A 29 7.08 18.12 -10.33
N LEU A 30 6.50 17.07 -10.93
CA LEU A 30 7.10 15.74 -11.00
C LEU A 30 8.48 15.80 -11.66
N ILE A 31 8.57 16.37 -12.87
CA ILE A 31 9.84 16.48 -13.62
C ILE A 31 10.92 17.19 -12.79
N ARG A 32 10.57 18.32 -12.17
CA ARG A 32 11.53 19.09 -11.35
C ARG A 32 11.97 18.32 -10.10
N ASN A 33 11.06 17.60 -9.45
CA ASN A 33 11.34 16.96 -8.17
C ASN A 33 12.03 15.59 -8.32
N VAL A 34 11.80 14.85 -9.40
CA VAL A 34 12.60 13.65 -9.73
C VAL A 34 14.08 14.02 -9.85
N ARG A 35 14.39 15.14 -10.52
CA ARG A 35 15.77 15.66 -10.62
C ARG A 35 16.37 16.05 -9.26
N ARG A 36 15.55 16.39 -8.26
CA ARG A 36 16.02 16.69 -6.90
C ARG A 36 16.31 15.42 -6.12
N VAL A 37 15.42 14.43 -6.18
CA VAL A 37 15.62 13.12 -5.54
C VAL A 37 16.89 12.46 -6.04
N VAL A 38 17.14 12.45 -7.36
CA VAL A 38 18.33 11.80 -7.96
C VAL A 38 19.65 12.46 -7.54
N ARG A 39 19.64 13.69 -7.01
CA ARG A 39 20.85 14.34 -6.48
C ARG A 39 21.19 13.89 -5.06
N TYR A 40 20.33 13.13 -4.41
CA TYR A 40 20.58 12.58 -3.09
C TYR A 40 21.59 11.43 -3.16
N THR A 41 22.55 11.40 -2.23
CA THR A 41 23.69 10.47 -2.24
C THR A 41 23.70 9.51 -1.05
N GLY A 42 22.54 9.16 -0.50
CA GLY A 42 22.45 8.22 0.62
C GLY A 42 22.83 6.79 0.25
N ASN A 43 23.32 6.03 1.22
CA ASN A 43 23.75 4.63 1.07
C ASN A 43 22.85 3.62 1.83
N ASN A 44 21.77 4.09 2.46
CA ASN A 44 20.81 3.22 3.14
C ASN A 44 20.10 2.35 2.10
N ALA A 45 20.10 1.03 2.29
CA ALA A 45 19.49 0.08 1.36
C ALA A 45 17.96 -0.06 1.52
N SER A 46 17.40 0.33 2.67
CA SER A 46 15.97 0.11 2.97
C SER A 46 15.04 0.72 1.93
N ILE A 47 13.86 0.13 1.78
CA ILE A 47 12.82 0.68 0.91
C ILE A 47 12.22 1.94 1.52
N TYR A 48 12.04 1.94 2.85
CA TYR A 48 11.37 3.01 3.57
C TYR A 48 12.10 4.36 3.44
N THR A 49 13.39 4.40 3.82
CA THR A 49 14.19 5.65 3.84
C THR A 49 15.38 5.68 2.90
N GLY A 50 15.66 4.59 2.19
CA GLY A 50 16.88 4.39 1.42
C GLY A 50 16.71 4.37 -0.10
N LEU A 51 17.78 3.94 -0.78
CA LEU A 51 17.86 3.81 -2.24
C LEU A 51 16.85 2.81 -2.79
N GLY A 52 16.49 1.77 -2.03
CA GLY A 52 15.45 0.83 -2.45
C GLY A 52 14.09 1.52 -2.69
N GLY A 53 13.80 2.57 -1.92
CA GLY A 53 12.62 3.40 -2.15
C GLY A 53 12.72 4.25 -3.41
N ILE A 54 13.92 4.72 -3.75
CA ILE A 54 14.20 5.47 -4.98
C ILE A 54 14.11 4.56 -6.22
N VAL A 55 14.53 3.30 -6.11
CA VAL A 55 14.30 2.26 -7.13
C VAL A 55 12.81 2.12 -7.42
N LEU A 56 11.98 1.97 -6.39
CA LEU A 56 10.52 1.90 -6.55
C LEU A 56 9.93 3.19 -7.15
N MET A 57 10.44 4.36 -6.78
CA MET A 57 10.02 5.63 -7.40
C MET A 57 10.27 5.61 -8.90
N HIS A 58 11.46 5.19 -9.33
CA HIS A 58 11.78 5.09 -10.76
C HIS A 58 10.90 4.05 -11.48
N TRP A 59 10.62 2.91 -10.86
CA TRP A 59 9.72 1.90 -11.41
C TRP A 59 8.30 2.45 -11.59
N ASN A 60 7.77 3.13 -10.56
CA ASN A 60 6.48 3.78 -10.58
C ASN A 60 6.38 4.82 -11.71
N ILE A 61 7.37 5.71 -11.86
CA ILE A 61 7.40 6.74 -12.89
C ILE A 61 7.54 6.14 -14.29
N SER A 62 8.31 5.07 -14.45
CA SER A 62 8.49 4.40 -15.76
C SER A 62 7.16 3.95 -16.36
N THR A 63 6.19 3.69 -15.49
CA THR A 63 4.84 3.25 -15.80
C THR A 63 3.96 4.36 -16.39
N LEU A 64 4.33 5.63 -16.20
CA LEU A 64 3.63 6.80 -16.77
C LEU A 64 3.82 6.92 -18.29
N ASN A 65 4.94 6.40 -18.81
CA ASN A 65 5.34 6.54 -20.22
C ASN A 65 5.35 8.00 -20.70
N SER A 66 5.99 8.88 -19.91
CA SER A 66 6.14 10.31 -20.21
C SER A 66 7.36 10.56 -21.11
N GLN A 67 7.24 11.48 -22.07
CA GLN A 67 8.35 11.92 -22.92
C GLN A 67 9.45 12.63 -22.11
N SER A 68 9.08 13.41 -21.11
CA SER A 68 10.01 14.16 -20.25
C SER A 68 10.70 13.29 -19.20
N LEU A 69 10.13 12.11 -18.90
CA LEU A 69 10.65 11.10 -17.97
C LEU A 69 10.61 9.71 -18.65
N PRO A 70 11.44 9.46 -19.68
CA PRO A 70 11.35 8.23 -20.47
C PRO A 70 11.49 6.96 -19.62
N PRO A 71 10.68 5.91 -19.86
CA PRO A 71 10.74 4.68 -19.07
C PRO A 71 12.14 4.06 -19.03
N ARG A 72 12.85 4.01 -20.17
CA ARG A 72 14.22 3.50 -20.27
C ARG A 72 15.17 4.24 -19.33
N ASP A 73 15.07 5.56 -19.28
CA ASP A 73 15.92 6.40 -18.43
C ASP A 73 15.63 6.21 -16.95
N GLN A 74 14.38 5.93 -16.58
CA GLN A 74 14.01 5.61 -15.21
C GLN A 74 14.54 4.22 -14.83
N MET A 75 14.35 3.23 -15.70
CA MET A 75 14.87 1.87 -15.51
C MET A 75 16.39 1.84 -15.35
N SER A 76 17.13 2.56 -16.20
CA SER A 76 18.59 2.63 -16.07
C SER A 76 19.06 3.37 -14.81
N LYS A 77 18.27 4.28 -14.24
CA LYS A 77 18.59 4.87 -12.92
C LYS A 77 18.33 3.88 -11.80
N ALA A 78 17.17 3.22 -11.85
CA ALA A 78 16.79 2.18 -10.90
C ALA A 78 17.80 1.02 -10.86
N ASP A 79 18.29 0.55 -12.00
CA ASP A 79 19.25 -0.54 -12.08
C ASP A 79 20.58 -0.18 -11.41
N ARG A 80 21.06 1.06 -11.60
CA ARG A 80 22.27 1.54 -10.91
C ARG A 80 22.08 1.62 -9.41
N ASP A 81 20.97 2.20 -8.94
CA ASP A 81 20.71 2.31 -7.50
C ASP A 81 20.55 0.91 -6.89
N LEU A 82 19.82 0.01 -7.56
CA LEU A 82 19.62 -1.37 -7.13
C LEU A 82 20.93 -2.16 -7.04
N HIS A 83 21.82 -1.98 -8.02
CA HIS A 83 23.16 -2.57 -8.00
C HIS A 83 23.97 -2.17 -6.75
N THR A 84 23.84 -0.92 -6.28
CA THR A 84 24.57 -0.45 -5.09
C THR A 84 24.06 -1.03 -3.76
N ILE A 85 22.86 -1.61 -3.75
CA ILE A 85 22.18 -2.06 -2.53
C ILE A 85 21.88 -3.56 -2.53
N ILE A 86 22.57 -4.34 -3.38
CA ILE A 86 22.45 -5.80 -3.38
C ILE A 86 22.74 -6.30 -1.95
N PRO A 87 21.78 -6.96 -1.30
CA PRO A 87 21.93 -7.30 0.10
C PRO A 87 22.83 -8.52 0.31
N HIS A 88 23.54 -8.52 1.44
CA HIS A 88 24.40 -9.63 1.87
C HIS A 88 24.01 -10.22 3.23
N THR A 89 23.11 -9.54 3.97
CA THR A 89 22.76 -9.90 5.34
C THR A 89 21.50 -10.76 5.36
N LEU A 90 21.61 -11.95 5.93
CA LEU A 90 20.47 -12.82 6.20
C LEU A 90 19.60 -12.24 7.33
N PRO A 91 18.27 -12.44 7.28
CA PRO A 91 17.39 -12.10 8.40
C PRO A 91 17.78 -12.92 9.63
N THR A 92 17.58 -12.33 10.82
CA THR A 92 17.90 -12.98 12.11
C THR A 92 16.66 -13.30 12.94
N SER A 93 15.49 -12.82 12.54
CA SER A 93 14.20 -13.09 13.18
C SER A 93 13.07 -12.91 12.17
N GLY A 94 12.01 -13.71 12.29
CA GLY A 94 10.77 -13.56 11.53
C GLY A 94 9.99 -12.27 11.87
N SER A 95 10.26 -11.68 13.03
CA SER A 95 9.74 -10.34 13.39
C SER A 95 10.51 -9.17 12.77
N ARG A 96 11.61 -9.46 12.05
CA ARG A 96 12.50 -8.49 11.40
C ARG A 96 12.88 -8.98 9.99
N ALA A 97 11.88 -9.30 9.19
CA ALA A 97 12.05 -9.86 7.85
C ALA A 97 11.09 -9.24 6.80
N SER A 98 10.71 -7.98 6.97
CA SER A 98 9.79 -7.29 6.06
C SER A 98 10.45 -6.70 4.81
N PHE A 99 9.64 -6.45 3.79
CA PHE A 99 10.01 -5.67 2.63
C PHE A 99 10.52 -4.26 2.95
N LEU A 100 9.88 -3.51 3.85
CA LEU A 100 10.13 -2.06 3.95
C LEU A 100 11.43 -1.69 4.67
N LEU A 101 11.77 -2.38 5.76
CA LEU A 101 12.86 -1.98 6.66
C LEU A 101 14.04 -2.95 6.70
N THR A 102 14.00 -4.06 5.96
CA THR A 102 15.01 -5.13 6.09
C THR A 102 15.68 -5.46 4.75
N SER A 103 16.66 -6.36 4.78
CA SER A 103 17.34 -6.87 3.57
C SER A 103 16.40 -7.61 2.62
N VAL A 104 15.24 -8.06 3.11
CA VAL A 104 14.20 -8.70 2.29
C VAL A 104 13.69 -7.76 1.19
N GLY A 105 13.60 -6.46 1.46
CA GLY A 105 13.19 -5.46 0.48
C GLY A 105 14.08 -5.43 -0.76
N PRO A 106 15.35 -5.01 -0.63
CA PRO A 106 16.31 -5.03 -1.73
C PRO A 106 16.43 -6.39 -2.41
N ALA A 107 16.42 -7.50 -1.65
CA ALA A 107 16.45 -8.85 -2.23
C ALA A 107 15.24 -9.12 -3.14
N THR A 108 14.05 -8.71 -2.70
CA THR A 108 12.82 -8.81 -3.49
C THR A 108 12.92 -7.99 -4.78
N LEU A 109 13.45 -6.76 -4.71
CA LEU A 109 13.64 -5.91 -5.90
C LEU A 109 14.63 -6.53 -6.91
N VAL A 110 15.74 -7.11 -6.44
CA VAL A 110 16.70 -7.82 -7.30
C VAL A 110 16.02 -8.99 -8.04
N LEU A 111 15.24 -9.80 -7.32
CA LEU A 111 14.52 -10.94 -7.91
C LEU A 111 13.48 -10.48 -8.95
N LEU A 112 12.64 -9.49 -8.62
CA LEU A 112 11.68 -8.91 -9.55
C LEU A 112 12.37 -8.39 -10.82
N ARG A 113 13.50 -7.69 -10.65
CA ARG A 113 14.22 -7.11 -11.78
C ARG A 113 14.82 -8.18 -12.69
N ASN A 114 15.36 -9.25 -12.13
CA ASN A 114 15.91 -10.38 -12.87
C ASN A 114 14.81 -11.16 -13.63
N LEU A 115 13.66 -11.44 -13.00
CA LEU A 115 12.51 -12.05 -13.68
C LEU A 115 12.04 -11.22 -14.87
N SER A 116 11.90 -9.90 -14.68
CA SER A 116 11.50 -8.97 -15.73
C SER A 116 12.54 -8.88 -16.86
N HIS A 117 13.83 -9.02 -16.54
CA HIS A 117 14.91 -9.03 -17.53
C HIS A 117 14.84 -10.27 -18.44
N ILE A 118 14.71 -11.46 -17.85
CA ILE A 118 14.58 -12.72 -18.59
C ILE A 118 13.33 -12.68 -19.49
N ARG A 119 12.19 -12.22 -18.96
CA ARG A 119 10.92 -12.11 -19.71
C ARG A 119 11.05 -11.25 -20.98
N ARG A 120 11.87 -10.20 -20.94
CA ARG A 120 12.06 -9.26 -22.06
C ARG A 120 13.15 -9.71 -23.04
N SER A 121 13.97 -10.68 -22.66
CA SER A 121 15.10 -11.20 -23.47
C SER A 121 15.12 -12.74 -23.50
N PRO A 122 14.06 -13.42 -23.98
CA PRO A 122 13.98 -14.89 -23.95
C PRO A 122 15.00 -15.61 -24.85
N SER A 123 15.59 -14.90 -25.82
CA SER A 123 16.49 -15.48 -26.83
C SER A 123 17.84 -14.77 -26.89
N SER A 124 18.73 -15.11 -25.95
CA SER A 124 20.18 -15.03 -26.21
C SER A 124 20.95 -16.03 -25.35
N PRO A 125 21.15 -17.26 -25.82
CA PRO A 125 22.26 -18.06 -25.34
C PRO A 125 23.54 -17.34 -25.80
N THR A 126 24.37 -16.91 -24.85
CA THR A 126 25.73 -16.42 -25.13
C THR A 126 25.84 -15.28 -26.15
N HIS A 127 25.66 -14.03 -25.73
CA HIS A 127 26.33 -12.92 -26.42
C HIS A 127 27.14 -12.06 -25.46
N HIS A 128 28.46 -12.16 -25.63
CA HIS A 128 29.44 -11.16 -25.24
C HIS A 128 29.00 -9.76 -25.71
N ARG A 129 28.30 -9.03 -24.85
CA ARG A 129 28.42 -7.57 -24.80
C ARG A 129 29.52 -7.24 -23.79
N PRO A 130 30.36 -6.21 -24.03
CA PRO A 130 31.40 -5.82 -23.08
C PRO A 130 30.77 -5.50 -21.71
N PRO A 131 31.51 -5.66 -20.60
CA PRO A 131 30.92 -5.64 -19.26
C PRO A 131 30.31 -4.27 -19.02
N HIS A 132 28.98 -4.22 -19.07
CA HIS A 132 28.24 -3.10 -18.50
C HIS A 132 28.46 -3.12 -16.98
N PRO A 133 28.52 -1.98 -16.28
CA PRO A 133 28.59 -1.93 -14.82
C PRO A 133 27.48 -2.72 -14.09
N ASP A 134 26.47 -3.23 -14.81
CA ASP A 134 25.33 -3.99 -14.30
C ASP A 134 25.49 -5.52 -14.39
N ALA A 135 26.64 -6.06 -14.86
CA ALA A 135 26.85 -7.51 -15.03
C ALA A 135 26.66 -8.32 -13.74
N THR A 136 26.96 -7.72 -12.60
CA THR A 136 26.79 -8.27 -11.24
C THR A 136 25.33 -8.30 -10.79
N LEU A 137 24.48 -7.36 -11.20
CA LEU A 137 23.06 -7.31 -10.80
C LEU A 137 22.27 -8.50 -11.38
N PHE A 138 22.66 -8.93 -12.58
CA PHE A 138 22.05 -10.06 -13.31
C PHE A 138 22.85 -11.36 -13.20
N ALA A 139 23.86 -11.41 -12.33
CA ALA A 139 24.67 -12.60 -12.10
C ALA A 139 23.89 -13.68 -11.32
N THR A 140 24.21 -14.94 -11.58
CA THR A 140 23.56 -16.09 -10.93
C THR A 140 23.70 -16.04 -9.42
N GLU A 141 24.90 -15.78 -8.94
CA GLU A 141 25.23 -15.73 -7.52
C GLU A 141 24.47 -14.59 -6.79
N THR A 142 24.12 -13.53 -7.52
CA THR A 142 23.38 -12.38 -6.98
C THR A 142 21.92 -12.75 -6.72
N TRP A 143 21.23 -13.33 -7.69
CA TRP A 143 19.83 -13.71 -7.49
C TRP A 143 19.70 -14.92 -6.56
N GLU A 144 20.64 -15.88 -6.58
CA GLU A 144 20.66 -17.02 -5.65
C GLU A 144 20.77 -16.55 -4.20
N ARG A 145 21.66 -15.58 -3.93
CA ARG A 145 21.79 -14.96 -2.60
C ARG A 145 20.48 -14.28 -2.18
N CYS A 146 19.85 -13.55 -3.09
CA CYS A 146 18.59 -12.86 -2.79
C CYS A 146 17.44 -13.86 -2.52
N ALA A 147 17.38 -14.96 -3.27
CA ALA A 147 16.45 -16.05 -3.00
C ALA A 147 16.70 -16.68 -1.62
N GLY A 148 17.97 -16.91 -1.25
CA GLY A 148 18.36 -17.42 0.07
C GLY A 148 17.95 -16.50 1.23
N ILE A 149 17.98 -15.17 1.05
CA ILE A 149 17.49 -14.20 2.04
C ILE A 149 15.98 -14.38 2.28
N LEU A 150 15.19 -14.51 1.22
CA LEU A 150 13.74 -14.73 1.34
C LEU A 150 13.41 -16.11 1.90
N GLU A 151 14.17 -17.14 1.52
CA GLU A 151 14.00 -18.47 2.09
C GLU A 151 14.26 -18.49 3.60
N ALA A 152 15.37 -17.88 4.05
CA ALA A 152 15.68 -17.75 5.47
C ALA A 152 14.59 -16.96 6.21
N ALA A 153 14.04 -15.90 5.61
CA ALA A 153 12.93 -15.14 6.18
C ALA A 153 11.67 -16.00 6.38
N LEU A 154 11.34 -16.84 5.41
CA LEU A 154 10.20 -17.76 5.49
C LEU A 154 10.41 -18.86 6.53
N GLN A 155 11.62 -19.42 6.62
CA GLN A 155 11.97 -20.42 7.63
C GLN A 155 11.85 -19.84 9.05
N LEU A 156 12.49 -18.71 9.33
CA LEU A 156 12.44 -18.04 10.63
C LEU A 156 11.02 -17.65 11.03
N SER A 157 10.19 -17.23 10.07
CA SER A 157 8.78 -16.90 10.35
C SER A 157 8.01 -18.11 10.90
N GLY A 158 8.34 -19.32 10.43
CA GLY A 158 7.74 -20.58 10.85
C GLY A 158 8.36 -21.25 12.09
N GLU A 159 9.53 -20.82 12.57
CA GLU A 159 10.23 -21.49 13.70
C GLU A 159 9.98 -20.82 15.07
N GLU A 160 9.57 -19.54 15.09
CA GLU A 160 9.39 -18.74 16.31
C GLU A 160 8.12 -19.09 17.14
N HIS A 161 7.66 -20.33 17.10
CA HIS A 161 6.43 -20.79 17.77
C HIS A 161 6.54 -20.88 19.31
N GLY A 162 7.75 -20.87 19.87
CA GLY A 162 8.00 -20.99 21.32
C GLY A 162 8.40 -19.70 22.04
N GLN A 163 8.34 -18.54 21.37
CA GLN A 163 8.77 -17.25 21.94
C GLN A 163 7.69 -16.64 22.86
N PRO A 164 8.07 -15.90 23.92
CA PRO A 164 7.14 -15.03 24.63
C PRO A 164 6.60 -13.94 23.69
N HIS A 165 5.35 -13.51 23.88
CA HIS A 165 4.66 -12.50 23.04
C HIS A 165 4.46 -12.88 21.56
N LEU A 166 3.90 -14.07 21.30
CA LEU A 166 3.58 -14.54 19.95
C LEU A 166 2.70 -13.58 19.12
N GLU A 167 1.96 -12.68 19.75
CA GLU A 167 1.14 -11.65 19.11
C GLU A 167 1.92 -10.49 18.48
N ASP A 168 3.24 -10.37 18.71
CA ASP A 168 4.13 -9.35 18.13
C ASP A 168 4.83 -9.86 16.84
N GLY A 169 5.41 -8.95 16.06
CA GLY A 169 6.21 -9.26 14.87
C GLY A 169 5.40 -9.59 13.62
N CYS A 170 4.10 -9.25 13.60
CA CYS A 170 3.24 -9.47 12.44
C CYS A 170 3.05 -8.23 11.56
N GLU A 171 3.45 -7.04 12.02
CA GLU A 171 3.13 -5.81 11.32
C GLU A 171 3.89 -5.59 9.99
N VAL A 172 3.57 -4.50 9.28
CA VAL A 172 3.98 -4.30 7.88
C VAL A 172 5.41 -3.79 7.76
N LEU A 173 5.87 -2.93 8.67
CA LEU A 173 7.17 -2.26 8.50
C LEU A 173 8.36 -3.17 8.75
N SER A 174 8.28 -4.11 9.68
CA SER A 174 9.37 -5.01 10.11
C SER A 174 8.96 -6.49 10.16
N GLY A 175 7.67 -6.78 10.33
CA GLY A 175 7.16 -8.11 10.59
C GLY A 175 6.67 -8.91 9.38
N ARG A 176 5.92 -9.97 9.71
CA ARG A 176 5.45 -11.01 8.78
C ARG A 176 4.50 -10.51 7.70
N ALA A 177 3.66 -9.52 7.96
CA ALA A 177 2.82 -8.94 6.91
C ALA A 177 3.66 -8.24 5.84
N GLY A 178 4.77 -7.60 6.23
CA GLY A 178 5.73 -7.04 5.29
C GLY A 178 6.52 -8.10 4.51
N LEU A 179 6.75 -9.29 5.07
CA LEU A 179 7.30 -10.44 4.32
C LEU A 179 6.27 -10.98 3.33
N LEU A 180 5.01 -11.07 3.75
CA LEU A 180 3.91 -11.52 2.91
C LEU A 180 3.78 -10.65 1.65
N TYR A 181 3.96 -9.33 1.77
CA TYR A 181 4.07 -8.41 0.63
C TYR A 181 5.11 -8.90 -0.41
N SER A 182 6.34 -9.20 0.04
CA SER A 182 7.42 -9.66 -0.84
C SER A 182 7.07 -10.94 -1.61
N ILE A 183 6.41 -11.89 -0.94
CA ILE A 183 6.01 -13.14 -1.57
C ILE A 183 4.91 -12.91 -2.60
N LEU A 184 3.93 -12.05 -2.29
CA LEU A 184 2.82 -11.75 -3.19
C LEU A 184 3.28 -11.01 -4.45
N VAL A 185 4.13 -10.00 -4.34
CA VAL A 185 4.63 -9.25 -5.51
C VAL A 185 5.49 -10.13 -6.43
N LEU A 186 6.29 -11.04 -5.87
CA LEU A 186 7.04 -12.02 -6.67
C LEU A 186 6.12 -13.00 -7.39
N ARG A 187 5.04 -13.41 -6.73
CA ARG A 187 4.03 -14.30 -7.32
C ARG A 187 3.29 -13.64 -8.48
N GLU A 188 2.98 -12.36 -8.36
CA GLU A 188 2.34 -11.57 -9.43
C GLU A 188 3.24 -11.47 -10.66
N GLU A 189 4.52 -11.11 -10.50
CA GLU A 189 5.47 -11.05 -11.61
C GLU A 189 5.67 -12.43 -12.26
N LEU A 190 5.71 -13.51 -11.44
CA LEU A 190 5.80 -14.87 -11.94
C LEU A 190 4.53 -15.30 -12.71
N THR A 191 3.35 -14.94 -12.26
CA THR A 191 2.09 -15.25 -12.97
C THR A 191 2.05 -14.56 -14.33
N THR A 192 2.53 -13.31 -14.38
CA THR A 192 2.72 -12.56 -15.62
C THR A 192 3.76 -13.23 -16.53
N PHE A 193 4.81 -13.85 -15.96
CA PHE A 193 5.82 -14.61 -16.69
C PHE A 193 5.26 -15.91 -17.28
N LEU A 194 4.56 -16.73 -16.49
CA LEU A 194 4.05 -18.05 -16.89
C LEU A 194 2.85 -18.01 -17.84
N SER A 195 2.24 -16.83 -18.01
CA SER A 195 1.21 -16.61 -19.04
C SER A 195 1.78 -16.61 -20.46
N THR A 196 3.10 -16.72 -20.64
CA THR A 196 3.74 -16.92 -21.94
C THR A 196 3.81 -18.43 -22.27
N PRO A 197 3.71 -18.83 -23.57
CA PRO A 197 3.56 -20.24 -23.96
C PRO A 197 4.74 -21.17 -23.63
N GLU A 198 5.88 -20.63 -23.21
CA GLU A 198 7.11 -21.37 -22.95
C GLU A 198 7.27 -21.55 -21.44
N GLY A 199 6.85 -22.72 -20.93
CA GLY A 199 7.17 -23.15 -19.57
C GLY A 199 8.70 -23.12 -19.38
N SER A 200 9.18 -22.21 -18.54
CA SER A 200 10.61 -21.92 -18.46
C SER A 200 11.34 -22.91 -17.55
N SER A 201 12.41 -23.51 -18.07
CA SER A 201 13.38 -24.31 -17.33
C SER A 201 14.46 -23.45 -16.65
N GLU A 202 14.24 -22.14 -16.51
CA GLU A 202 15.20 -21.22 -15.91
C GLU A 202 15.35 -21.47 -14.39
N PRO A 203 16.59 -21.60 -13.86
CA PRO A 203 16.82 -21.82 -12.43
C PRO A 203 16.20 -20.75 -11.52
N LEU A 204 16.29 -19.47 -11.91
CA LEU A 204 15.67 -18.37 -11.17
C LEU A 204 14.14 -18.53 -11.07
N VAL A 205 13.49 -18.89 -12.17
CA VAL A 205 12.03 -19.08 -12.21
C VAL A 205 11.63 -20.20 -11.25
N ARG A 206 12.37 -21.32 -11.22
CA ARG A 206 12.14 -22.40 -10.26
C ARG A 206 12.35 -21.98 -8.81
N ALA A 207 13.42 -21.23 -8.54
CA ALA A 207 13.70 -20.73 -7.20
C ALA A 207 12.57 -19.82 -6.69
N VAL A 208 12.09 -18.91 -7.54
CA VAL A 208 10.96 -18.03 -7.19
C VAL A 208 9.65 -18.83 -7.06
N GLN A 209 9.36 -19.76 -7.98
CA GLN A 209 8.21 -20.67 -7.88
C GLN A 209 8.17 -21.41 -6.55
N PHE A 210 9.32 -21.87 -6.07
CA PHE A 210 9.43 -22.52 -4.78
C PHE A 210 9.10 -21.56 -3.62
N LEU A 211 9.69 -20.36 -3.62
CA LEU A 211 9.44 -19.33 -2.60
C LEU A 211 7.97 -18.92 -2.50
N VAL A 212 7.28 -18.78 -3.64
CA VAL A 212 5.91 -18.27 -3.73
C VAL A 212 4.83 -19.36 -3.81
N SER A 213 5.22 -20.62 -3.57
CA SER A 213 4.32 -21.77 -3.59
C SER A 213 3.14 -21.62 -2.63
N ASP A 214 2.00 -22.24 -2.99
CA ASP A 214 0.79 -22.23 -2.16
C ASP A 214 1.05 -22.74 -0.75
N THR A 215 1.85 -23.80 -0.59
CA THR A 215 2.20 -24.36 0.70
C THR A 215 2.88 -23.34 1.62
N ARG A 216 3.87 -22.61 1.10
CA ARG A 216 4.61 -21.61 1.89
C ARG A 216 3.77 -20.38 2.18
N LEU A 217 3.01 -19.92 1.18
CA LEU A 217 2.10 -18.80 1.35
C LEU A 217 1.02 -19.11 2.41
N GLN A 218 0.43 -20.31 2.34
CA GLN A 218 -0.56 -20.77 3.31
C GLN A 218 0.03 -20.85 4.72
N ALA A 219 1.24 -21.41 4.87
CA ALA A 219 1.89 -21.51 6.17
C ALA A 219 2.16 -20.13 6.81
N LEU A 220 2.61 -19.16 6.01
CA LEU A 220 2.83 -17.79 6.48
C LEU A 220 1.50 -17.10 6.87
N VAL A 221 0.46 -17.26 6.05
CA VAL A 221 -0.89 -16.71 6.32
C VAL A 221 -1.46 -17.30 7.60
N ASP A 222 -1.35 -18.61 7.80
CA ASP A 222 -1.86 -19.27 9.00
C ASP A 222 -1.13 -18.83 10.26
N ASP A 223 0.19 -18.66 10.21
CA ASP A 223 0.95 -18.17 11.36
C ASP A 223 0.50 -16.76 11.73
N ILE A 224 0.33 -15.86 10.75
CA ILE A 224 -0.18 -14.49 11.00
C ILE A 224 -1.57 -14.54 11.66
N VAL A 225 -2.49 -15.35 11.14
CA VAL A 225 -3.86 -15.48 11.67
C VAL A 225 -3.85 -16.07 13.07
N ARG A 226 -3.10 -17.16 13.30
CA ARG A 226 -2.98 -17.81 14.61
C ARG A 226 -2.46 -16.85 15.68
N ARG A 227 -1.45 -16.04 15.35
CA ARG A 227 -0.94 -14.99 16.24
C ARG A 227 -1.99 -13.91 16.51
N GLY A 228 -2.82 -13.60 15.52
CA GLY A 228 -3.96 -12.70 15.65
C GLY A 228 -5.03 -13.22 16.60
N GLU A 229 -5.34 -14.52 16.56
CA GLU A 229 -6.28 -15.16 17.49
C GLU A 229 -5.74 -15.13 18.94
N ILE A 230 -4.45 -15.41 19.13
CA ILE A 230 -3.78 -15.33 20.44
C ILE A 230 -3.82 -13.89 20.98
N GLY A 231 -3.50 -12.90 20.14
CA GLY A 231 -3.53 -11.50 20.55
C GLY A 231 -4.94 -11.00 20.83
N ALA A 232 -5.96 -11.50 20.12
CA ALA A 232 -7.37 -11.22 20.38
C ALA A 232 -7.81 -11.77 21.73
N ALA A 233 -7.46 -13.02 22.05
CA ALA A 233 -7.75 -13.62 23.35
C ALA A 233 -7.11 -12.84 24.50
N LYS A 234 -5.85 -12.39 24.33
CA LYS A 234 -5.18 -11.52 25.32
C LYS A 234 -5.88 -10.17 25.46
N TYR A 235 -6.26 -9.56 24.34
CA TYR A 235 -6.94 -8.27 24.34
C TYR A 235 -8.29 -8.32 25.03
N ALA A 236 -9.04 -9.42 24.87
CA ALA A 236 -10.30 -9.62 25.57
C ALA A 236 -10.15 -9.54 27.10
N GLY A 237 -9.02 -9.98 27.65
CA GLY A 237 -8.71 -9.84 29.08
C GLY A 237 -8.38 -8.41 29.52
N ASP A 238 -7.99 -7.53 28.59
CA ASP A 238 -7.67 -6.11 28.87
C ASP A 238 -8.89 -5.19 28.72
N LEU A 239 -9.98 -5.69 28.15
CA LEU A 239 -11.21 -4.94 27.89
C LEU A 239 -12.07 -4.77 29.14
N ALA A 240 -12.84 -3.68 29.18
CA ALA A 240 -13.82 -3.47 30.23
C ALA A 240 -15.00 -4.44 30.15
N THR A 241 -15.69 -4.64 31.27
CA THR A 241 -16.87 -5.53 31.33
C THR A 241 -17.93 -5.13 30.31
N GLY A 242 -18.35 -6.10 29.49
CA GLY A 242 -19.38 -5.93 28.45
C GLY A 242 -18.85 -5.52 27.08
N GLU A 243 -17.56 -5.21 26.95
CA GLU A 243 -16.91 -4.95 25.66
C GLU A 243 -16.52 -6.26 24.96
N GLN A 244 -16.48 -6.24 23.62
CA GLN A 244 -16.10 -7.39 22.81
C GLN A 244 -14.79 -7.12 22.06
N ALA A 245 -13.88 -8.10 22.11
CA ALA A 245 -12.68 -8.11 21.29
C ALA A 245 -13.00 -8.54 19.86
N PRO A 246 -12.22 -8.09 18.85
CA PRO A 246 -12.31 -8.64 17.51
C PRO A 246 -11.81 -10.09 17.47
N ALA A 247 -12.08 -10.81 16.38
CA ALA A 247 -11.56 -12.16 16.19
C ALA A 247 -10.04 -12.20 16.00
N LEU A 248 -9.44 -11.13 15.47
CA LEU A 248 -8.00 -11.00 15.26
C LEU A 248 -7.48 -9.69 15.84
N MET A 249 -6.38 -9.78 16.60
CA MET A 249 -5.67 -8.62 17.15
C MET A 249 -4.19 -8.94 17.28
N TRP A 250 -3.34 -7.96 16.99
CA TRP A 250 -1.90 -8.07 17.13
C TRP A 250 -1.35 -6.96 18.02
N SER A 251 -0.14 -7.15 18.53
CA SER A 251 0.57 -6.10 19.26
C SER A 251 1.88 -5.76 18.55
N TRP A 252 2.41 -4.57 18.82
CA TRP A 252 3.75 -4.19 18.45
C TRP A 252 4.33 -3.30 19.54
N HIS A 253 5.45 -3.71 20.13
CA HIS A 253 6.04 -3.08 21.32
C HIS A 253 5.00 -2.84 22.44
N GLY A 254 4.19 -3.87 22.71
CA GLY A 254 3.21 -3.86 23.80
C GLY A 254 1.97 -3.00 23.54
N LYS A 255 1.79 -2.45 22.34
CA LYS A 255 0.62 -1.64 21.96
C LYS A 255 -0.16 -2.30 20.83
N ARG A 256 -1.48 -2.12 20.83
CA ARG A 256 -2.41 -2.68 19.83
C ARG A 256 -2.77 -1.64 18.80
N TYR A 257 -1.89 -1.44 17.83
CA TYR A 257 -2.10 -0.42 16.80
C TYR A 257 -3.23 -0.78 15.85
N ILE A 258 -3.93 0.24 15.34
CA ILE A 258 -5.04 0.09 14.41
C ILE A 258 -4.62 0.35 12.96
N GLY A 259 -3.75 1.35 12.73
CA GLY A 259 -3.39 1.84 11.38
C GLY A 259 -2.55 0.87 10.55
N ALA A 260 -2.14 1.32 9.35
CA ALA A 260 -1.58 0.43 8.33
C ALA A 260 -0.11 0.03 8.53
N ALA A 261 0.68 0.81 9.26
CA ALA A 261 2.09 0.51 9.47
C ALA A 261 2.27 -0.65 10.47
N HIS A 262 1.80 -0.43 11.70
CA HIS A 262 2.06 -1.31 12.84
C HIS A 262 0.84 -2.12 13.30
N GLY A 263 -0.31 -1.95 12.63
CA GLY A 263 -1.60 -2.29 13.20
C GLY A 263 -2.47 -3.23 12.38
N VAL A 264 -3.67 -3.45 12.92
CA VAL A 264 -4.70 -4.34 12.37
C VAL A 264 -4.97 -4.07 10.90
N ALA A 265 -5.14 -2.80 10.50
CA ALA A 265 -5.48 -2.46 9.12
C ALA A 265 -4.41 -2.91 8.11
N GLY A 266 -3.13 -2.76 8.48
CA GLY A 266 -2.00 -3.15 7.63
C GLY A 266 -1.93 -4.66 7.43
N ILE A 267 -2.11 -5.40 8.53
CA ILE A 267 -2.05 -6.87 8.52
C ILE A 267 -3.23 -7.44 7.73
N LEU A 268 -4.44 -6.95 7.97
CA LEU A 268 -5.62 -7.36 7.21
C LEU A 268 -5.50 -7.02 5.73
N GLN A 269 -4.93 -5.86 5.38
CA GLN A 269 -4.69 -5.49 3.99
C GLN A 269 -3.80 -6.54 3.29
N MET A 270 -2.70 -6.97 3.92
CA MET A 270 -1.80 -7.97 3.33
C MET A 270 -2.47 -9.34 3.21
N LEU A 271 -3.22 -9.76 4.22
CA LEU A 271 -4.01 -11.00 4.18
C LEU A 271 -5.03 -10.98 3.03
N LEU A 272 -5.72 -9.86 2.84
CA LEU A 272 -6.69 -9.66 1.76
C LEU A 272 -6.03 -9.48 0.39
N SER A 273 -4.71 -9.28 0.30
CA SER A 273 -4.00 -9.32 -0.98
C SER A 273 -3.68 -10.76 -1.42
N CYS A 274 -3.92 -11.78 -0.59
CA CYS A 274 -3.68 -13.17 -0.96
C CYS A 274 -4.70 -13.71 -2.00
N PRO A 275 -4.30 -14.72 -2.81
CA PRO A 275 -5.23 -15.50 -3.62
C PRO A 275 -6.37 -16.07 -2.78
N ARG A 276 -7.58 -16.13 -3.37
CA ARG A 276 -8.79 -16.55 -2.64
C ARG A 276 -8.63 -17.89 -1.94
N HIS A 277 -8.15 -18.92 -2.65
CA HIS A 277 -8.02 -20.28 -2.12
C HIS A 277 -7.07 -20.41 -0.92
N ILE A 278 -6.20 -19.42 -0.71
CA ILE A 278 -5.28 -19.37 0.44
C ILE A 278 -5.96 -18.73 1.67
N ILE A 279 -6.80 -17.71 1.44
CA ILE A 279 -7.33 -16.87 2.51
C ILE A 279 -8.79 -17.17 2.89
N GLU A 280 -9.54 -17.88 2.03
CA GLU A 280 -10.99 -18.00 2.19
C GLU A 280 -11.44 -18.63 3.52
N ARG A 281 -10.67 -19.57 4.06
CA ARG A 281 -10.94 -20.19 5.38
C ARG A 281 -10.85 -19.22 6.56
N HIS A 282 -10.22 -18.06 6.34
CA HIS A 282 -10.01 -17.02 7.35
C HIS A 282 -11.00 -15.86 7.21
N PHE A 283 -11.85 -15.85 6.19
CA PHE A 283 -12.77 -14.75 5.92
C PHE A 283 -13.69 -14.39 7.08
N THR A 284 -14.27 -15.35 7.79
CA THR A 284 -15.13 -15.06 8.95
C THR A 284 -14.39 -14.25 10.03
N ARG A 285 -13.12 -14.59 10.31
CA ARG A 285 -12.28 -13.88 11.29
C ARG A 285 -11.91 -12.49 10.80
N ILE A 286 -11.61 -12.36 9.51
CA ILE A 286 -11.28 -11.08 8.88
C ILE A 286 -12.49 -10.15 8.92
N TYR A 287 -13.65 -10.62 8.47
CA TYR A 287 -14.88 -9.84 8.40
C TYR A 287 -15.37 -9.39 9.78
N THR A 288 -15.35 -10.26 10.79
CA THR A 288 -15.70 -9.88 12.17
C THR A 288 -14.72 -8.85 12.76
N THR A 289 -13.44 -8.92 12.39
CA THR A 289 -12.44 -7.91 12.79
C THR A 289 -12.66 -6.58 12.06
N VAL A 290 -13.01 -6.60 10.77
CA VAL A 290 -13.38 -5.39 10.01
C VAL A 290 -14.63 -4.74 10.60
N ASP A 291 -15.61 -5.52 10.99
CA ASP A 291 -16.81 -5.02 11.63
C ASP A 291 -16.50 -4.29 12.96
N TRP A 292 -15.64 -4.90 13.78
CA TRP A 292 -15.13 -4.26 14.99
C TRP A 292 -14.36 -2.96 14.70
N LEU A 293 -13.60 -2.89 13.60
CA LEU A 293 -12.97 -1.63 13.18
C LEU A 293 -14.02 -0.55 12.88
N MET A 294 -15.20 -0.90 12.33
CA MET A 294 -16.26 0.09 12.08
C MET A 294 -16.83 0.67 13.36
N VAL A 295 -16.87 -0.12 14.44
CA VAL A 295 -17.27 0.36 15.78
C VAL A 295 -16.31 1.44 16.28
N LEU A 296 -15.00 1.30 16.02
CA LEU A 296 -13.99 2.25 16.50
C LEU A 296 -13.99 3.60 15.79
N GLN A 297 -14.69 3.75 14.66
CA GLN A 297 -14.65 5.01 13.91
C GLN A 297 -15.26 6.14 14.74
N ASP A 298 -14.55 7.25 14.88
CA ASP A 298 -15.07 8.42 15.54
C ASP A 298 -16.11 9.16 14.67
N ARG A 299 -16.75 10.17 15.27
CA ARG A 299 -17.80 10.97 14.61
C ARG A 299 -17.29 11.79 13.42
N GLU A 300 -15.98 12.10 13.40
CA GLU A 300 -15.31 12.84 12.33
C GLU A 300 -14.83 11.94 11.20
N GLY A 301 -15.00 10.62 11.33
CA GLY A 301 -14.61 9.63 10.34
C GLY A 301 -13.17 9.14 10.46
N ASN A 302 -12.49 9.40 11.58
CA ASN A 302 -11.13 8.90 11.85
C ASN A 302 -11.12 7.67 12.78
N TRP A 303 -9.94 7.08 12.97
CA TRP A 303 -9.70 5.97 13.90
C TRP A 303 -8.58 6.32 14.87
N PRO A 304 -8.65 5.80 16.11
CA PRO A 304 -7.57 5.96 17.07
C PRO A 304 -6.33 5.22 16.61
N ALA A 305 -5.14 5.75 16.92
CA ALA A 305 -3.89 5.05 16.61
C ALA A 305 -3.74 3.68 17.30
N VAL A 306 -4.28 3.55 18.52
CA VAL A 306 -4.17 2.36 19.38
C VAL A 306 -5.58 1.97 19.86
N ALA A 307 -5.83 0.66 19.92
CA ALA A 307 -7.11 0.09 20.36
C ALA A 307 -7.45 0.53 21.82
N PRO A 308 -8.64 1.10 22.05
CA PRO A 308 -9.05 1.60 23.37
C PRO A 308 -9.57 0.50 24.30
N ARG A 309 -9.55 0.71 25.62
CA ARG A 309 -10.14 -0.24 26.58
C ARG A 309 -11.67 -0.24 26.60
N HIS A 310 -12.30 0.84 26.14
CA HIS A 310 -13.75 0.94 25.95
C HIS A 310 -14.12 1.24 24.50
N PRO A 311 -13.98 0.26 23.57
CA PRO A 311 -14.31 0.42 22.15
C PRO A 311 -15.67 1.06 21.86
N SER A 312 -16.69 0.78 22.67
CA SER A 312 -18.05 1.30 22.47
C SER A 312 -18.30 2.71 23.05
N ARG A 313 -17.33 3.29 23.77
CA ARG A 313 -17.51 4.54 24.54
C ARG A 313 -16.44 5.59 24.25
N ASP A 314 -15.22 5.17 23.93
CA ASP A 314 -14.07 6.05 23.73
C ASP A 314 -14.08 6.69 22.32
N HIS A 315 -15.22 7.24 21.91
CA HIS A 315 -15.38 8.00 20.66
C HIS A 315 -15.13 9.52 20.84
N SER A 316 -14.82 9.96 22.06
CA SER A 316 -14.73 11.39 22.42
C SER A 316 -13.35 12.01 22.19
N ASP A 317 -12.29 11.21 22.20
CA ASP A 317 -10.93 11.68 21.92
C ASP A 317 -10.69 11.66 20.41
N VAL A 318 -10.91 12.81 19.76
CA VAL A 318 -10.64 12.97 18.32
C VAL A 318 -9.14 12.81 18.08
N ASP A 319 -8.73 11.73 17.42
CA ASP A 319 -7.36 11.59 16.95
C ASP A 319 -7.17 12.50 15.72
N ASP A 320 -6.19 13.40 15.77
CA ASP A 320 -5.88 14.31 14.66
C ASP A 320 -4.85 13.73 13.67
N MET A 321 -4.40 12.48 13.86
CA MET A 321 -3.52 11.82 12.92
C MET A 321 -4.30 11.33 11.71
N ILE A 322 -4.06 11.99 10.57
CA ILE A 322 -4.57 11.63 9.25
C ILE A 322 -3.39 11.16 8.41
N GLN A 323 -2.89 9.97 8.73
CA GLN A 323 -1.65 9.41 8.20
C GLN A 323 -1.87 7.95 7.78
N TRP A 324 -1.09 7.43 6.83
CA TRP A 324 -1.15 6.02 6.48
C TRP A 324 -0.82 5.14 7.68
N CYS A 325 0.23 5.49 8.44
CA CYS A 325 0.61 4.73 9.63
C CYS A 325 -0.43 4.76 10.75
N HIS A 326 -1.14 5.88 10.94
CA HIS A 326 -2.12 6.10 11.99
C HIS A 326 -3.30 6.95 11.49
N GLY A 327 -4.51 6.38 11.57
CA GLY A 327 -5.77 7.04 11.22
C GLY A 327 -6.40 6.54 9.91
N ALA A 328 -7.37 7.33 9.44
CA ALA A 328 -8.26 7.04 8.33
C ALA A 328 -7.55 6.61 7.03
N PRO A 329 -6.43 7.22 6.59
CA PRO A 329 -5.79 6.82 5.34
C PRO A 329 -5.41 5.33 5.31
N GLY A 330 -4.90 4.78 6.43
CA GLY A 330 -4.57 3.36 6.51
C GLY A 330 -5.79 2.44 6.38
N LEU A 331 -6.93 2.85 6.96
CA LEU A 331 -8.18 2.10 6.87
C LEU A 331 -8.82 2.19 5.48
N LEU A 332 -8.71 3.35 4.81
CA LEU A 332 -9.24 3.51 3.45
C LEU A 332 -8.66 2.49 2.48
N PHE A 333 -7.36 2.18 2.55
CA PHE A 333 -6.76 1.12 1.72
C PHE A 333 -7.42 -0.25 1.96
N LEU A 334 -7.61 -0.61 3.23
CA LEU A 334 -8.26 -1.87 3.62
C LEU A 334 -9.69 -1.95 3.08
N LEU A 335 -10.50 -0.93 3.32
CA LEU A 335 -11.90 -0.89 2.90
C LEU A 335 -12.04 -0.87 1.37
N SER A 336 -11.19 -0.11 0.67
CA SER A 336 -11.11 -0.11 -0.78
C SER A 336 -10.74 -1.49 -1.35
N THR A 337 -9.81 -2.20 -0.72
CA THR A 337 -9.43 -3.56 -1.14
C THR A 337 -10.59 -4.53 -0.95
N LEU A 338 -11.32 -4.44 0.17
CA LEU A 338 -12.53 -5.23 0.39
C LEU A 338 -13.59 -4.99 -0.67
N LEU A 339 -13.91 -3.72 -0.96
CA LEU A 339 -14.87 -3.34 -2.00
C LEU A 339 -14.50 -3.91 -3.37
N ARG A 340 -13.23 -3.80 -3.78
CA ARG A 340 -12.77 -4.39 -5.06
C ARG A 340 -12.90 -5.90 -5.10
N ARG A 341 -12.50 -6.58 -4.02
CA ARG A 341 -12.63 -8.05 -3.94
C ARG A 341 -14.10 -8.50 -3.97
N ASN A 342 -15.00 -7.70 -3.41
CA ASN A 342 -16.43 -7.94 -3.44
C ASN A 342 -16.98 -7.91 -4.87
N SER A 343 -16.54 -6.93 -5.66
CA SER A 343 -16.94 -6.79 -7.06
C SER A 343 -16.44 -7.94 -7.94
N LEU A 344 -15.33 -8.58 -7.57
CA LEU A 344 -14.68 -9.58 -8.41
C LEU A 344 -15.04 -11.02 -8.07
N GLN A 345 -15.04 -11.40 -6.79
CA GLN A 345 -14.95 -12.82 -6.43
C GLN A 345 -15.63 -13.22 -5.10
N SER A 346 -15.96 -12.31 -4.19
CA SER A 346 -16.45 -12.65 -2.84
C SER A 346 -17.71 -11.87 -2.49
N SER A 347 -18.61 -12.41 -1.66
CA SER A 347 -19.71 -11.64 -1.08
C SER A 347 -19.32 -11.23 0.33
N ILE A 348 -19.10 -9.93 0.55
CA ILE A 348 -18.99 -9.35 1.89
C ILE A 348 -20.34 -9.56 2.59
N PRO A 349 -20.37 -10.08 3.82
CA PRO A 349 -21.62 -10.21 4.56
C PRO A 349 -22.39 -8.88 4.61
N HIS A 350 -23.67 -8.90 4.25
CA HIS A 350 -24.48 -7.70 4.07
C HIS A 350 -24.39 -6.67 5.22
N PRO A 351 -24.50 -7.06 6.51
CA PRO A 351 -24.44 -6.09 7.60
C PRO A 351 -23.11 -5.31 7.66
N ILE A 352 -22.03 -5.92 7.20
CA ILE A 352 -20.69 -5.30 7.17
C ILE A 352 -20.61 -4.34 5.99
N HIS A 353 -21.13 -4.73 4.83
CA HIS A 353 -21.16 -3.85 3.65
C HIS A 353 -21.96 -2.56 3.93
N GLU A 354 -23.13 -2.67 4.56
CA GLU A 354 -23.96 -1.51 4.94
C GLU A 354 -23.26 -0.52 5.87
N ARG A 355 -22.45 -1.02 6.83
CA ARG A 355 -21.67 -0.17 7.73
C ARG A 355 -20.43 0.41 7.08
N MET A 356 -19.80 -0.34 6.17
CA MET A 356 -18.55 0.02 5.53
C MET A 356 -18.69 1.23 4.61
N MET A 357 -19.77 1.32 3.82
CA MET A 357 -19.92 2.40 2.84
C MET A 357 -19.99 3.80 3.48
N PRO A 358 -20.86 4.07 4.47
CA PRO A 358 -20.84 5.35 5.18
C PRO A 358 -19.51 5.63 5.89
N ALA A 359 -18.87 4.60 6.47
CA ALA A 359 -17.58 4.75 7.14
C ALA A 359 -16.47 5.17 6.16
N LEU A 360 -16.40 4.53 4.99
CA LEU A 360 -15.49 4.85 3.90
C LEU A 360 -15.69 6.30 3.41
N THR A 361 -16.93 6.72 3.16
CA THR A 361 -17.24 8.09 2.71
C THR A 361 -16.84 9.14 3.76
N ARG A 362 -17.18 8.95 5.03
CA ARG A 362 -16.78 9.87 6.12
C ARG A 362 -15.27 9.98 6.22
N ALA A 363 -14.58 8.84 6.18
CA ALA A 363 -13.12 8.77 6.24
C ALA A 363 -12.46 9.47 5.06
N ALA A 364 -12.92 9.23 3.83
CA ALA A 364 -12.38 9.87 2.64
C ALA A 364 -12.61 11.39 2.64
N ASP A 365 -13.76 11.84 3.12
CA ASP A 365 -14.06 13.27 3.31
C ASP A 365 -13.15 13.90 4.39
N ARG A 366 -12.90 13.20 5.50
CA ARG A 366 -11.95 13.62 6.53
C ARG A 366 -10.53 13.71 5.99
N VAL A 367 -10.07 12.69 5.26
CA VAL A 367 -8.74 12.65 4.64
C VAL A 367 -8.57 13.80 3.66
N TYR A 368 -9.57 14.15 2.85
CA TYR A 368 -9.47 15.33 2.01
C TYR A 368 -9.29 16.61 2.84
N ARG A 369 -10.18 16.88 3.80
CA ARG A 369 -10.16 18.13 4.58
C ARG A 369 -8.92 18.31 5.46
N HIS A 370 -8.34 17.21 5.95
CA HIS A 370 -7.30 17.23 6.98
C HIS A 370 -6.00 16.55 6.52
N GLY A 371 -5.94 16.05 5.30
CA GLY A 371 -4.80 15.29 4.77
C GLY A 371 -3.68 16.14 4.17
N PHE A 372 -3.82 17.47 4.14
CA PHE A 372 -2.74 18.36 3.71
C PHE A 372 -1.80 18.65 4.90
N LEU A 373 -0.89 17.73 5.17
CA LEU A 373 -0.16 17.67 6.44
C LEU A 373 0.99 18.68 6.54
N GLN A 374 1.18 19.25 7.73
CA GLN A 374 2.37 20.06 8.05
C GLN A 374 3.65 19.22 8.15
N LYS A 375 3.51 17.91 8.38
CA LYS A 375 4.65 17.03 8.67
C LYS A 375 5.56 16.80 7.45
N GLY A 376 5.02 16.91 6.24
CA GLY A 376 5.78 16.74 5.01
C GLY A 376 4.96 16.09 3.88
N VAL A 377 5.66 15.70 2.82
CA VAL A 377 5.04 15.22 1.57
C VAL A 377 5.08 13.70 1.38
N GLY A 378 5.81 12.93 2.20
CA GLY A 378 6.02 11.49 2.01
C GLY A 378 4.79 10.58 2.15
N LEU A 379 4.99 9.27 1.97
CA LEU A 379 3.89 8.28 2.02
C LEU A 379 3.39 7.96 3.43
N CYS A 380 4.28 7.83 4.42
CA CYS A 380 3.92 7.27 5.73
C CYS A 380 2.97 8.18 6.51
N HIS A 381 3.36 9.44 6.61
CA HIS A 381 2.67 10.47 7.38
C HIS A 381 2.83 11.83 6.72
N GLY A 382 2.72 11.83 5.38
CA GLY A 382 2.75 13.01 4.54
C GLY A 382 1.60 13.02 3.54
N ILE A 383 1.59 14.06 2.71
CA ILE A 383 0.52 14.32 1.75
C ILE A 383 0.37 13.19 0.72
N ALA A 384 1.48 12.58 0.27
CA ALA A 384 1.44 11.53 -0.75
C ALA A 384 0.62 10.31 -0.32
N GLY A 385 0.75 9.86 0.94
CA GLY A 385 -0.05 8.73 1.46
C GLY A 385 -1.55 9.03 1.43
N ASN A 386 -1.92 10.26 1.74
CA ASN A 386 -3.31 10.71 1.73
C ASN A 386 -3.87 10.83 0.29
N VAL A 387 -3.05 11.26 -0.66
CA VAL A 387 -3.40 11.22 -2.09
C VAL A 387 -3.65 9.79 -2.54
N PHE A 388 -2.77 8.84 -2.22
CA PHE A 388 -2.98 7.42 -2.57
C PHE A 388 -4.23 6.83 -1.91
N ALA A 389 -4.55 7.21 -0.67
CA ALA A 389 -5.76 6.75 -0.01
C ALA A 389 -7.04 7.22 -0.74
N LEU A 390 -7.07 8.48 -1.22
CA LEU A 390 -8.18 8.99 -2.02
C LEU A 390 -8.27 8.32 -3.39
N LEU A 391 -7.14 8.07 -4.05
CA LEU A 391 -7.09 7.31 -5.30
C LEU A 391 -7.61 5.88 -5.12
N ALA A 392 -7.26 5.21 -4.02
CA ALA A 392 -7.75 3.86 -3.72
C ALA A 392 -9.27 3.83 -3.51
N VAL A 393 -9.86 4.88 -2.92
CA VAL A 393 -11.31 5.01 -2.77
C VAL A 393 -11.98 5.22 -4.12
N SER A 394 -11.48 6.17 -4.93
CA SER A 394 -11.99 6.43 -6.27
C SER A 394 -12.02 5.15 -7.11
N ASP A 395 -10.88 4.45 -7.15
CA ASP A 395 -10.72 3.20 -7.87
C ASP A 395 -11.70 2.10 -7.42
N ALA A 396 -11.84 1.90 -6.12
CA ALA A 396 -12.75 0.89 -5.58
C ALA A 396 -14.21 1.16 -5.97
N LEU A 397 -14.65 2.42 -5.95
CA LEU A 397 -16.00 2.82 -6.31
C LEU A 397 -16.26 2.68 -7.82
N HIS A 398 -15.26 2.99 -8.66
CA HIS A 398 -15.31 2.74 -10.10
C HIS A 398 -15.54 1.26 -10.40
N HIS A 399 -14.81 0.37 -9.73
CA HIS A 399 -14.94 -1.07 -9.91
C HIS A 399 -16.30 -1.64 -9.50
N VAL A 400 -16.92 -1.10 -8.43
CA VAL A 400 -18.30 -1.48 -8.05
C VAL A 400 -19.29 -1.04 -9.12
N HIS A 401 -19.11 0.15 -9.70
CA HIS A 401 -19.99 0.67 -10.74
C HIS A 401 -19.89 -0.10 -12.07
N SER A 402 -18.67 -0.47 -12.51
CA SER A 402 -18.43 -1.07 -13.83
C SER A 402 -18.77 -2.56 -13.92
N ARG A 403 -19.49 -3.13 -12.96
CA ARG A 403 -19.87 -4.55 -12.97
C ARG A 403 -21.03 -4.77 -13.97
N PRO A 404 -21.04 -5.87 -14.75
CA PRO A 404 -22.11 -6.12 -15.74
C PRO A 404 -23.50 -6.19 -15.09
N HIS A 405 -24.51 -5.60 -15.73
CA HIS A 405 -25.90 -5.57 -15.25
C HIS A 405 -26.54 -6.96 -15.03
N GLU A 406 -26.09 -7.99 -15.76
CA GLU A 406 -26.57 -9.38 -15.59
C GLU A 406 -26.21 -9.98 -14.22
N ASP A 407 -25.10 -9.53 -13.61
CA ASP A 407 -24.73 -9.89 -12.23
C ASP A 407 -25.54 -9.10 -11.19
N HIS A 408 -26.03 -7.91 -11.54
CA HIS A 408 -26.80 -7.04 -10.64
C HIS A 408 -28.25 -7.51 -10.46
N GLU A 409 -28.89 -8.10 -11.49
CA GLU A 409 -30.25 -8.64 -11.38
C GLU A 409 -30.32 -9.91 -10.52
N GLN A 410 -29.19 -10.62 -10.36
CA GLN A 410 -29.05 -11.76 -9.46
C GLN A 410 -28.43 -11.38 -8.10
N ASP A 411 -28.06 -10.12 -7.90
CA ASP A 411 -27.57 -9.62 -6.62
C ASP A 411 -28.77 -9.26 -5.71
N PRO A 412 -29.03 -10.04 -4.64
CA PRO A 412 -30.10 -9.72 -3.69
C PRO A 412 -29.91 -8.37 -2.98
N HIS A 413 -28.79 -7.69 -3.20
CA HIS A 413 -28.43 -6.40 -2.62
C HIS A 413 -28.54 -5.21 -3.60
N ALA A 414 -29.01 -5.43 -4.84
CA ALA A 414 -29.15 -4.39 -5.87
C ALA A 414 -30.01 -3.19 -5.45
N HIS A 415 -31.01 -3.42 -4.59
CA HIS A 415 -31.94 -2.39 -4.10
C HIS A 415 -31.34 -1.40 -3.09
N PHE A 416 -30.14 -1.66 -2.55
CA PHE A 416 -29.51 -0.85 -1.49
C PHE A 416 -28.29 -0.06 -1.98
N PHE A 417 -27.93 -0.22 -3.25
CA PHE A 417 -27.07 0.76 -3.92
C PHE A 417 -27.84 2.07 -4.06
N PRO A 418 -27.18 3.24 -3.98
CA PRO A 418 -27.86 4.53 -4.14
C PRO A 418 -28.62 4.52 -5.47
N HIS A 419 -29.94 4.34 -5.38
CA HIS A 419 -30.82 4.34 -6.53
C HIS A 419 -30.95 5.79 -6.99
N PRO A 420 -30.71 6.12 -8.27
CA PRO A 420 -30.77 7.51 -8.77
C PRO A 420 -32.14 8.21 -8.62
N ALA A 421 -33.14 7.54 -8.03
CA ALA A 421 -34.49 8.05 -7.81
C ALA A 421 -34.65 8.87 -6.52
N HIS A 422 -33.64 8.91 -5.62
CA HIS A 422 -33.68 9.78 -4.44
C HIS A 422 -32.89 11.08 -4.66
N PRO A 423 -33.54 12.27 -4.55
CA PRO A 423 -32.84 13.54 -4.62
C PRO A 423 -31.78 13.62 -3.52
N GLY A 424 -30.50 13.68 -3.89
CA GLY A 424 -29.38 13.83 -2.96
C GLY A 424 -28.50 12.59 -2.73
N THR A 425 -28.80 11.43 -3.34
CA THR A 425 -27.92 10.25 -3.28
C THR A 425 -26.97 10.22 -4.47
N HIS A 426 -25.66 10.33 -4.20
CA HIS A 426 -24.62 10.22 -5.23
C HIS A 426 -24.48 8.79 -5.75
N THR A 427 -24.35 8.61 -7.06
CA THR A 427 -24.02 7.32 -7.65
C THR A 427 -22.56 6.91 -7.32
N PHE A 428 -22.22 5.62 -7.44
CA PHE A 428 -20.82 5.18 -7.28
C PHE A 428 -19.87 5.85 -8.28
N SER A 429 -20.35 6.12 -9.50
CA SER A 429 -19.61 6.85 -10.51
C SER A 429 -19.31 8.29 -10.05
N GLU A 430 -20.33 9.02 -9.58
CA GLU A 430 -20.15 10.38 -9.03
C GLU A 430 -19.21 10.41 -7.83
N LEU A 431 -19.31 9.44 -6.91
CA LEU A 431 -18.39 9.35 -5.78
C LEU A 431 -16.96 9.02 -6.24
N SER A 432 -16.80 8.11 -7.19
CA SER A 432 -15.51 7.79 -7.79
C SER A 432 -14.84 9.04 -8.37
N GLU A 433 -15.56 9.80 -9.19
CA GLU A 433 -15.05 11.04 -9.78
C GLU A 433 -14.74 12.09 -8.73
N ARG A 434 -15.62 12.27 -7.73
CA ARG A 434 -15.41 13.20 -6.62
C ARG A 434 -14.12 12.91 -5.86
N TYR A 435 -13.81 11.65 -5.58
CA TYR A 435 -12.58 11.30 -4.87
C TYR A 435 -11.33 11.36 -5.74
N LEU A 436 -11.45 11.15 -7.06
CA LEU A 436 -10.37 11.44 -8.01
C LEU A 436 -10.04 12.94 -8.01
N GLU A 437 -11.04 13.81 -8.12
CA GLU A 437 -10.83 15.26 -8.10
C GLU A 437 -10.19 15.73 -6.78
N LYS A 438 -10.64 15.18 -5.64
CA LYS A 438 -10.03 15.46 -4.34
C LYS A 438 -8.56 15.02 -4.28
N ALA A 439 -8.22 13.86 -4.84
CA ALA A 439 -6.83 13.39 -4.92
C ALA A 439 -5.98 14.32 -5.81
N VAL A 440 -6.52 14.74 -6.96
CA VAL A 440 -5.86 15.70 -7.88
C VAL A 440 -5.62 17.03 -7.18
N HIS A 441 -6.62 17.59 -6.50
CA HIS A 441 -6.49 18.85 -5.79
C HIS A 441 -5.44 18.78 -4.69
N LEU A 442 -5.47 17.73 -3.87
CA LEU A 442 -4.50 17.55 -2.78
C LEU A 442 -3.07 17.40 -3.32
N ALA A 443 -2.90 16.71 -4.45
CA ALA A 443 -1.63 16.60 -5.15
C ALA A 443 -1.18 17.92 -5.79
N GLU A 444 -2.10 18.73 -6.33
CA GLU A 444 -1.84 20.06 -6.88
C GLU A 444 -1.34 21.01 -5.79
N LEU A 445 -2.00 21.03 -4.62
CA LEU A 445 -1.58 21.84 -3.47
C LEU A 445 -0.15 21.51 -3.03
N ALA A 446 0.23 20.23 -3.08
CA ALA A 446 1.57 19.77 -2.74
C ALA A 446 2.66 20.29 -3.70
N VAL A 447 2.32 20.82 -4.89
CA VAL A 447 3.30 21.44 -5.81
C VAL A 447 4.05 22.60 -5.12
N GLY A 448 3.36 23.32 -4.23
CA GLY A 448 3.89 24.44 -3.45
C GLY A 448 4.63 24.05 -2.16
N TYR A 449 4.94 22.78 -1.93
CA TYR A 449 5.50 22.31 -0.64
C TYR A 449 6.76 23.08 -0.21
N ARG A 450 7.64 23.45 -1.14
CA ARG A 450 8.89 24.15 -0.81
C ARG A 450 8.65 25.53 -0.24
N GLU A 451 7.69 26.25 -0.80
CA GLU A 451 7.29 27.58 -0.35
C GLU A 451 6.67 27.48 1.05
N LEU A 452 5.86 26.44 1.31
CA LEU A 452 5.33 26.15 2.65
C LEU A 452 6.46 25.83 3.65
N THR A 453 7.47 25.05 3.24
CA THR A 453 8.65 24.76 4.07
C THR A 453 9.45 26.03 4.38
N LYS A 454 9.67 26.90 3.38
CA LYS A 454 10.39 28.17 3.57
C LYS A 454 9.65 29.10 4.55
N ARG A 455 8.32 29.06 4.56
CA ARG A 455 7.47 29.87 5.47
C ARG A 455 7.32 29.24 6.86
N GLY A 456 7.86 28.04 7.09
CA GLY A 456 7.71 27.31 8.35
C GLY A 456 6.32 26.69 8.54
N GLU A 457 5.47 26.69 7.52
CA GLU A 457 4.13 26.08 7.55
C GLU A 457 4.20 24.56 7.37
N MET A 458 5.27 24.06 6.73
CA MET A 458 5.54 22.63 6.57
C MET A 458 6.96 22.30 7.07
N ARG A 459 7.10 21.15 7.73
CA ARG A 459 8.38 20.65 8.23
C ARG A 459 9.18 19.97 7.11
N THR A 460 10.50 20.00 7.26
CA THR A 460 11.40 19.14 6.49
C THR A 460 11.48 17.78 7.19
N PRO A 461 11.20 16.66 6.50
CA PRO A 461 11.32 15.32 7.08
C PRO A 461 12.77 14.97 7.44
N ASP A 462 12.99 13.97 8.28
CA ASP A 462 14.34 13.49 8.65
C ASP A 462 15.07 12.90 7.44
N HIS A 463 14.34 12.23 6.54
CA HIS A 463 14.85 11.78 5.24
C HIS A 463 14.10 12.46 4.09
N PRO A 464 14.42 13.72 3.75
CA PRO A 464 13.64 14.58 2.84
C PRO A 464 13.44 14.04 1.42
N TYR A 465 14.29 13.13 0.97
CA TYR A 465 14.27 12.57 -0.39
C TYR A 465 13.83 11.12 -0.44
N SER A 466 13.53 10.50 0.70
CA SER A 466 13.11 9.11 0.77
C SER A 466 11.70 8.86 0.24
N LEU A 467 11.34 7.58 0.08
CA LEU A 467 10.03 7.15 -0.36
C LEU A 467 8.96 7.39 0.71
N TYR A 468 9.16 6.93 1.94
CA TYR A 468 8.10 6.97 2.95
C TYR A 468 8.05 8.27 3.77
N GLU A 469 9.14 9.02 3.89
CA GLU A 469 9.13 10.30 4.61
C GLU A 469 9.20 11.51 3.67
N GLY A 470 9.81 11.32 2.49
CA GLY A 470 10.28 12.40 1.66
C GLY A 470 9.65 12.54 0.28
N LEU A 471 10.36 13.27 -0.57
CA LEU A 471 9.94 13.71 -1.88
C LEU A 471 9.76 12.57 -2.90
N ALA A 472 10.46 11.45 -2.75
CA ALA A 472 10.28 10.31 -3.66
C ALA A 472 8.86 9.74 -3.57
N GLY A 473 8.28 9.70 -2.36
CA GLY A 473 6.87 9.35 -2.17
C GLY A 473 5.91 10.26 -2.90
N MET A 474 6.15 11.58 -2.84
CA MET A 474 5.32 12.56 -3.55
C MET A 474 5.48 12.48 -5.07
N CYS A 475 6.67 12.16 -5.58
CA CYS A 475 6.87 11.86 -6.99
C CYS A 475 6.00 10.67 -7.44
N CYS A 476 5.92 9.60 -6.64
CA CYS A 476 5.01 8.49 -6.92
C CYS A 476 3.54 8.93 -6.95
N ALA A 477 3.11 9.74 -5.98
CA ALA A 477 1.72 10.23 -5.92
C ALA A 477 1.36 11.14 -7.11
N TRP A 478 2.25 12.07 -7.49
CA TRP A 478 2.06 12.87 -8.71
C TRP A 478 2.00 11.98 -9.96
N SER A 479 2.90 11.01 -10.09
CA SER A 479 2.85 10.08 -11.22
C SER A 479 1.57 9.25 -11.25
N ALA A 480 1.06 8.85 -10.08
CA ALA A 480 -0.20 8.12 -9.96
C ALA A 480 -1.40 8.97 -10.40
N VAL A 481 -1.46 10.22 -9.98
CA VAL A 481 -2.51 11.17 -10.40
C VAL A 481 -2.49 11.40 -11.90
N LEU A 482 -1.30 11.63 -12.50
CA LEU A 482 -1.18 11.82 -13.95
C LEU A 482 -1.64 10.58 -14.74
N ARG A 483 -1.35 9.38 -14.23
CA ARG A 483 -1.86 8.13 -14.82
C ARG A 483 -3.37 8.03 -14.75
N ALA A 484 -3.97 8.33 -13.60
CA ALA A 484 -5.43 8.30 -13.42
C ALA A 484 -6.13 9.29 -14.36
N LEU A 485 -5.60 10.52 -14.49
CA LEU A 485 -6.12 11.52 -15.41
C LEU A 485 -6.00 11.09 -16.88
N LYS A 486 -4.85 10.53 -17.28
CA LYS A 486 -4.64 10.02 -18.64
C LYS A 486 -5.63 8.90 -18.99
N GLN A 487 -5.95 8.02 -18.05
CA GLN A 487 -6.91 6.94 -18.28
C GLN A 487 -8.33 7.46 -18.43
N LYS A 488 -8.71 8.47 -17.62
CA LYS A 488 -9.98 9.16 -17.76
C LYS A 488 -10.13 9.81 -19.14
N GLU A 489 -9.08 10.46 -19.63
CA GLU A 489 -9.04 11.06 -20.98
C GLU A 489 -9.14 10.04 -22.12
N GLU A 490 -8.55 8.86 -21.94
CA GLU A 490 -8.58 7.79 -22.95
C GLU A 490 -9.89 6.97 -22.94
N GLU A 491 -10.90 7.39 -22.16
CA GLU A 491 -12.19 6.68 -21.96
C GLU A 491 -12.02 5.18 -21.71
N ARG A 492 -10.89 4.78 -21.10
CA ARG A 492 -10.69 3.38 -20.78
C ARG A 492 -11.69 3.04 -19.69
N ASN A 493 -12.57 2.05 -19.96
CA ASN A 493 -13.50 1.47 -18.98
C ASN A 493 -12.82 0.99 -17.68
N ARG A 494 -11.50 0.95 -17.66
CA ARG A 494 -10.68 0.58 -16.51
C ARG A 494 -9.72 1.72 -16.14
N ILE A 495 -9.92 2.31 -14.96
CA ILE A 495 -8.84 3.02 -14.27
C ILE A 495 -7.81 1.94 -13.89
N MET A 496 -6.64 1.94 -14.51
CA MET A 496 -5.55 1.03 -14.16
C MET A 496 -4.83 1.61 -12.95
N VAL A 497 -5.18 1.05 -11.80
CA VAL A 497 -4.71 1.38 -10.44
C VAL A 497 -3.20 1.64 -10.40
N VAL A 498 -2.81 2.66 -9.66
CA VAL A 498 -1.45 2.78 -9.12
C VAL A 498 -1.59 2.58 -7.62
N GLY A 499 -1.28 1.38 -7.14
CA GLY A 499 -1.22 1.14 -5.71
C GLY A 499 -0.11 1.98 -5.07
N MET A 500 -0.19 2.16 -3.74
CA MET A 500 0.86 2.83 -2.98
C MET A 500 2.12 1.94 -2.99
N PRO A 501 3.29 2.45 -3.43
CA PRO A 501 4.49 1.64 -3.59
C PRO A 501 4.94 0.93 -2.30
N GLY A 502 5.17 -0.38 -2.38
CA GLY A 502 5.56 -1.17 -1.21
C GLY A 502 4.40 -1.49 -0.25
N TYR A 503 3.15 -1.37 -0.70
CA TYR A 503 1.98 -1.65 0.13
C TYR A 503 0.77 -2.18 -0.67
N THR A 504 0.10 -1.37 -1.50
CA THR A 504 -1.10 -1.79 -2.27
C THR A 504 -0.87 -1.97 -3.77
N ASP A 505 0.38 -1.86 -4.22
CA ASP A 505 0.82 -2.02 -5.60
C ASP A 505 0.93 -3.49 -6.08
N ILE A 506 0.37 -4.44 -5.31
CA ILE A 506 0.26 -5.88 -5.64
C ILE A 506 -1.11 -6.23 -6.29
N LEU A 507 -1.97 -5.23 -6.48
CA LEU A 507 -3.35 -5.41 -6.93
C LEU A 507 -3.52 -4.80 -8.32
N GLY A 508 -2.86 -5.43 -9.31
CA GLY A 508 -2.97 -5.17 -10.75
C GLY A 508 -3.84 -6.16 -11.49
#